data_AF-A0A949Z4Q0-F1
#
_entry.id   AF-A0A949Z4Q0-F1
#
_cell.length_a   1.000
_cell.length_b   1.000
_cell.length_c   1.000
_cell.angle_alpha   90.00
_cell.angle_beta   90.00
_cell.angle_gamma   90.00
#
_symmetry.space_group_name_H-M   'P 1'
#
loop_
_entity.id
_entity.type
_entity.pdbx_description
1 polymer ?
#
loop_
_entity_poly.entity_id
_entity_poly.type
_entity_poly.pdbx_seq_one_letter_code
_entity_poly.pdbx_strand_id
1 'polypeptide(L)' 'MVNSLSGPPAGASPPASPPGVPQDIGILVSLGGEPAKIILGNDVTTAFTFADGSGNYHFRVFERIQMVVRDGRAFQILQF' A
#
# COMPACT_ATOMS: atom_id res chain seq x y z
N MET A 1 -34.35 7.92 -6.64
CA MET A 1 -33.18 7.84 -7.54
C MET A 1 -32.19 6.88 -6.90
N VAL A 2 -31.95 5.73 -7.52
CA VAL A 2 -30.99 4.73 -7.04
C VAL A 2 -29.70 4.97 -7.82
N ASN A 3 -28.61 5.32 -7.16
CA ASN A 3 -27.30 5.42 -7.81
C ASN A 3 -26.83 4.00 -8.15
N SER A 4 -26.91 3.61 -9.42
CA SER A 4 -26.23 2.41 -9.91
C SER A 4 -24.73 2.67 -9.88
N LEU A 5 -24.00 1.96 -9.02
CA LEU A 5 -22.54 1.89 -9.09
C LEU A 5 -22.17 1.24 -10.43
N SER A 6 -21.74 2.05 -11.39
CA SER A 6 -21.16 1.57 -12.64
C SER A 6 -19.93 0.72 -12.29
N GLY A 7 -19.96 -0.57 -12.66
CA GLY A 7 -18.80 -1.43 -12.56
C GLY A 7 -17.60 -0.85 -13.32
N PRO A 8 -16.37 -1.33 -13.04
CA PRO A 8 -15.19 -0.87 -13.75
C PRO A 8 -15.37 -1.07 -15.27
N PRO A 9 -14.87 -0.14 -16.11
CA PRO A 9 -15.03 -0.21 -17.56
C PRO A 9 -14.49 -1.54 -18.10
N ALA A 10 -15.27 -2.19 -18.95
CA ALA A 10 -14.89 -3.44 -19.61
C ALA A 10 -13.59 -3.20 -20.42
N GLY A 11 -12.46 -3.67 -19.87
CA GLY A 11 -11.13 -3.46 -20.44
C GLY A 11 -10.06 -3.01 -19.45
N ALA A 12 -10.42 -2.66 -18.21
CA ALA A 12 -9.42 -2.43 -17.17
C ALA A 12 -8.76 -3.77 -16.79
N SER A 13 -7.49 -3.93 -17.14
CA SER A 13 -6.66 -5.02 -16.61
C SER A 13 -6.73 -4.98 -15.08
N PRO A 14 -6.88 -6.12 -14.39
CA PRO A 14 -6.79 -6.12 -12.95
C PRO A 14 -5.45 -5.46 -12.54
N PRO A 15 -5.44 -4.69 -11.43
CA PRO A 15 -4.22 -4.06 -10.97
C PRO A 15 -3.12 -5.12 -10.85
N ALA A 16 -1.93 -4.80 -11.36
CA ALA A 16 -0.82 -5.74 -11.37
C ALA A 16 -0.56 -6.27 -9.94
N SER A 17 -0.39 -7.58 -9.83
CA SER A 17 -0.05 -8.24 -8.57
C SER A 17 1.24 -7.61 -8.01
N PRO A 18 1.31 -7.32 -6.70
CA PRO A 18 2.53 -6.80 -6.11
C PRO A 18 3.72 -7.74 -6.39
N PRO A 19 4.88 -7.21 -6.80
CA PRO A 19 6.05 -8.05 -7.05
C PRO A 19 6.42 -8.84 -5.79
N GLY A 20 6.60 -10.15 -5.94
CA GLY A 20 6.93 -11.06 -4.85
C GLY A 20 5.74 -11.71 -4.13
N VAL A 21 4.50 -11.42 -4.54
CA VAL A 21 3.31 -12.15 -4.06
C VAL A 21 3.01 -13.32 -5.03
N PRO A 22 2.82 -14.56 -4.53
CA PRO A 22 2.36 -15.67 -5.36
C PRO A 22 1.05 -15.33 -6.09
N GLN A 23 0.96 -15.65 -7.38
CA GLN A 23 -0.17 -15.25 -8.24
C GLN A 23 -1.50 -15.89 -7.85
N ASP A 24 -1.45 -16.95 -7.04
CA ASP A 24 -2.54 -17.76 -6.52
C ASP A 24 -2.96 -17.37 -5.09
N ILE A 25 -2.37 -16.30 -4.52
CA ILE A 25 -2.68 -15.84 -3.16
C ILE A 25 -3.22 -14.42 -3.17
N GLY A 26 -4.37 -14.22 -2.53
CA GLY A 26 -4.98 -12.91 -2.30
C GLY A 26 -5.20 -12.62 -0.81
N ILE A 27 -5.42 -11.34 -0.47
CA ILE A 27 -5.85 -10.95 0.89
C ILE A 27 -7.13 -10.11 0.78
N LEU A 28 -8.17 -10.55 1.47
CA LEU A 28 -9.39 -9.76 1.72
C LEU A 28 -9.23 -9.02 3.04
N VAL A 29 -9.39 -7.70 3.02
CA VAL A 29 -9.22 -6.85 4.21
C VAL A 29 -10.45 -5.97 4.45
N SER A 30 -10.96 -5.97 5.68
CA SER A 30 -11.95 -5.00 6.12
C SER A 30 -11.27 -3.68 6.50
N LEU A 31 -11.34 -2.69 5.61
CA LEU A 31 -10.74 -1.36 5.80
C LEU A 31 -11.62 -0.39 6.61
N GLY A 32 -12.88 -0.76 6.86
CA GLY A 32 -13.82 0.08 7.60
C GLY A 32 -13.54 0.07 9.10
N GLY A 33 -13.04 1.18 9.64
CA GLY A 33 -13.06 1.48 11.07
C GLY A 33 -11.81 1.04 11.85
N GLU A 34 -12.03 0.42 13.01
CA GLU A 34 -10.98 0.08 13.99
C GLU A 34 -10.08 -1.14 13.68
N PRO A 35 -10.49 -2.17 12.91
CA PRO A 35 -9.76 -3.45 12.91
C PRO A 35 -8.31 -3.36 12.43
N ALA A 36 -8.03 -2.49 11.46
CA ALA A 36 -6.70 -2.24 10.91
C ALA A 36 -6.53 -0.76 10.57
N LYS A 37 -5.39 -0.19 10.92
CA LYS A 37 -5.03 1.20 10.62
C LYS A 37 -3.59 1.31 10.15
N ILE A 38 -3.34 2.26 9.26
CA ILE A 38 -2.00 2.71 8.91
C ILE A 38 -1.83 4.08 9.57
N ILE A 39 -0.79 4.19 10.39
CA ILE A 39 -0.41 5.42 11.08
C ILE A 39 0.83 5.97 10.38
N LEU A 40 0.74 7.22 9.91
CA LEU A 40 1.89 7.95 9.39
C LEU A 40 2.53 8.75 10.53
N GLY A 41 3.79 8.43 10.83
CA GLY A 41 4.61 9.16 11.80
C GLY A 41 5.43 10.28 11.16
N ASN A 42 5.82 10.11 9.89
CA ASN A 42 6.34 11.18 9.04
C ASN A 42 5.92 10.88 7.61
N ASP A 43 5.44 11.90 6.91
CA ASP A 43 5.10 11.82 5.49
C ASP A 43 6.37 11.64 4.64
N VAL A 44 6.18 11.26 3.38
CA VAL A 44 7.27 11.04 2.42
C VAL A 44 8.13 12.30 2.33
N THR A 45 9.39 12.18 2.75
CA THR A 45 10.34 13.27 2.79
C THR A 45 11.58 12.92 1.99
N THR A 46 12.03 13.85 1.15
CA THR A 46 13.32 13.79 0.47
C THR A 46 14.31 14.70 1.18
N ALA A 47 15.42 14.15 1.66
CA ALA A 47 16.46 14.90 2.36
C ALA A 47 17.82 14.72 1.67
N PHE A 48 18.56 15.82 1.52
CA PHE A 48 19.97 15.75 1.10
C PHE A 48 20.81 15.05 2.17
N THR A 49 21.73 14.21 1.75
CA THR A 49 22.62 13.45 2.64
C THR A 49 24.05 13.97 2.55
N PHE A 50 24.68 13.90 1.36
CA PHE A 50 26.03 14.42 1.11
C PHE A 50 26.31 14.52 -0.39
N ALA A 51 27.37 15.21 -0.76
CA ALA A 51 27.97 15.14 -2.09
C ALA A 51 29.28 14.36 -1.98
N ASP A 52 29.53 13.43 -2.91
CA ASP A 52 30.77 12.66 -2.92
C ASP A 52 31.92 13.39 -3.64
N GLY A 53 33.12 12.83 -3.53
CA GLY A 53 34.32 13.39 -4.19
C GLY A 53 34.30 13.33 -5.72
N SER A 54 33.32 12.64 -6.31
CA SER A 54 33.11 12.53 -7.75
C SER A 54 32.06 13.53 -8.26
N GLY A 55 31.50 14.36 -7.38
CA GLY A 55 30.50 15.36 -7.72
C GLY A 55 29.07 14.83 -7.79
N ASN A 56 28.80 13.61 -7.31
CA ASN A 56 27.43 13.10 -7.21
C ASN A 56 26.77 13.59 -5.92
N TYR A 57 25.48 13.89 -6.01
CA TYR A 57 24.66 14.28 -4.87
C TYR A 57 23.80 13.10 -4.41
N HIS A 58 23.83 12.83 -3.12
CA HIS A 58 23.12 11.72 -2.51
C HIS A 58 21.93 12.26 -1.71
N PHE A 59 20.76 11.69 -1.97
CA PHE A 59 19.52 12.02 -1.30
C PHE A 59 18.90 10.78 -0.70
N ARG A 60 18.21 10.95 0.43
CA ARG A 60 17.43 9.91 1.07
C ARG A 60 15.95 10.27 0.95
N VAL A 61 15.18 9.36 0.37
CA VAL A 61 13.72 9.39 0.43
C VAL A 61 13.29 8.46 1.55
N PHE A 62 12.50 8.95 2.49
CA PHE A 62 12.02 8.15 3.61
C PHE A 62 10.63 8.58 4.04
N GLU A 63 9.89 7.60 4.53
CA GLU A 63 8.59 7.74 5.17
C GLU A 63 8.63 6.94 6.47
N ARG A 64 7.87 7.34 7.48
CA ARG A 64 7.70 6.53 8.68
C ARG A 64 6.24 6.11 8.81
N ILE A 65 5.98 4.84 8.53
CA ILE A 65 4.66 4.23 8.64
C ILE A 65 4.62 3.13 9.68
N GLN A 66 3.47 2.94 10.31
CA GLN A 66 3.20 1.81 11.19
C GLN A 66 1.82 1.24 10.90
N MET A 67 1.74 -0.07 10.65
CA MET A 67 0.46 -0.78 10.60
C MET A 67 0.08 -1.25 12.00
N VAL A 68 -1.16 -1.01 12.39
CA VAL A 68 -1.74 -1.49 13.65
C VAL A 68 -2.95 -2.35 13.32
N VAL A 69 -2.90 -3.61 13.73
CA VAL A 69 -4.00 -4.57 13.60
C VAL A 69 -4.53 -4.85 15.00
N ARG A 70 -5.78 -4.47 15.26
CA ARG A 70 -6.44 -4.71 16.55
C ARG A 70 -7.31 -5.96 16.54
N ASP A 71 -7.85 -6.32 15.38
CA ASP A 71 -8.59 -7.56 15.18
C ASP A 71 -8.07 -8.25 13.92
N GLY A 72 -7.31 -9.34 14.12
CA GLY A 72 -6.74 -10.12 13.02
C GLY A 72 -7.78 -10.76 12.11
N ARG A 73 -9.02 -10.94 12.56
CA ARG A 73 -10.12 -11.49 11.75
C ARG A 73 -10.54 -10.58 10.60
N ALA A 74 -10.08 -9.33 10.60
CA ALA A 74 -10.28 -8.41 9.49
C ALA A 74 -9.43 -8.73 8.25
N PHE A 75 -8.50 -9.69 8.35
CA PHE A 75 -7.70 -10.18 7.24
C PHE A 75 -8.09 -11.61 6.93
N GLN A 76 -8.33 -11.91 5.65
CA GLN A 76 -8.39 -13.29 5.18
C GLN A 76 -7.53 -13.55 3.97
N ILE A 77 -6.82 -14.68 4.02
CA ILE A 77 -6.01 -15.18 2.91
C ILE A 77 -6.93 -15.99 2.00
N LEU A 78 -6.87 -15.70 0.70
CA LEU A 78 -7.55 -16.44 -0.35
C LEU A 78 -6.50 -17.23 -1.12
N GLN A 79 -6.81 -18.49 -1.45
CA GLN A 79 -6.01 -19.36 -2.31
C GLN A 79 -6.88 -19.76 -3.50
N PHE A 80 -6.33 -19.70 -4.72
CA PHE A 80 -7.06 -19.88 -5.98
C PHE A 80 -6.60 -21.10 -6.77
#